data_AF-A0A0U2YXL7-F1
#
_entry.id   AF-A0A0U2YXL7-F1
#
_cell.length_a   1.000
_cell.length_b   1.000
_cell.length_c   1.000
_cell.angle_alpha   90.00
_cell.angle_beta   90.00
_cell.angle_gamma   90.00
#
_symmetry.space_group_name_H-M   'P 1'
#
loop_
_entity.id
_entity.type
_entity.pdbx_description
1 polymer ?
#
loop_
_entity_poly.entity_id
_entity_poly.type
_entity_poly.pdbx_seq_one_letter_code
_entity_poly.pdbx_strand_id
1 'polypeptide(L)'
;EIQKTNPLPGYIEGPWIHKRNNLYYLTYASMGGNRQGTSKPAAPRPGGETISYATAEKITGPWTPRGQLAESSPNSFTTHPGIIEFKGQWYFFYHNGMVKRPVDGGGSFRRSVCIEYLYYNPDGTMKSIVQTVEGVSAPPQPNE
;
A
#
# COMPACT_ATOMS: atom_id res chain seq x y z
N GLU A 1 -4.71 -26.60 6.41
CA GLU A 1 -3.66 -26.43 7.45
C GLU A 1 -3.30 -24.96 7.54
N ILE A 2 -3.10 -24.41 8.75
CA ILE A 2 -2.67 -23.02 8.95
C ILE A 2 -1.16 -22.97 8.83
N GLN A 3 -0.64 -22.20 7.89
CA GLN A 3 0.81 -22.02 7.70
C GLN A 3 1.25 -20.68 8.28
N LYS A 4 2.31 -20.71 9.10
CA LYS A 4 2.92 -19.50 9.65
C LYS A 4 3.91 -18.92 8.63
N THR A 5 3.79 -17.63 8.33
CA THR A 5 4.78 -16.91 7.53
C THR A 5 6.01 -16.56 8.36
N ASN A 6 7.12 -16.24 7.70
CA ASN A 6 8.20 -15.52 8.37
C ASN A 6 7.70 -14.13 8.87
N PRO A 7 8.36 -13.54 9.89
CA PRO A 7 7.99 -12.21 10.38
C PRO A 7 8.03 -11.16 9.27
N LEU A 8 7.02 -10.29 9.25
CA LEU A 8 6.93 -9.14 8.37
C LEU A 8 7.20 -7.87 9.19
N PRO A 9 8.17 -7.03 8.77
CA PRO A 9 8.50 -5.81 9.52
C PRO A 9 7.28 -4.90 9.69
N GLY A 10 7.03 -4.52 10.94
CA GLY A 10 5.99 -3.56 11.31
C GLY A 10 4.56 -3.99 11.01
N TYR A 11 4.28 -5.26 10.68
CA TYR A 11 2.94 -5.74 10.33
C TYR A 11 1.91 -5.46 11.44
N ILE A 12 0.76 -4.91 11.06
CA ILE A 12 -0.39 -4.67 11.95
C ILE A 12 -1.60 -5.48 11.46
N GLU A 13 -2.13 -5.16 10.28
CA GLU A 13 -3.41 -5.71 9.80
C GLU A 13 -3.61 -5.52 8.29
N GLY A 14 -4.81 -5.84 7.81
CA GLY A 14 -5.26 -5.57 6.43
C GLY A 14 -4.41 -6.19 5.33
N PRO A 15 -4.11 -7.51 5.36
CA PRO A 15 -3.33 -8.14 4.31
C PRO A 15 -4.09 -8.15 2.98
N TRP A 16 -3.41 -7.76 1.92
CA TRP A 16 -3.86 -7.89 0.54
C TRP A 16 -2.83 -8.68 -0.27
N ILE A 17 -3.28 -9.75 -0.93
CA ILE A 17 -2.44 -10.55 -1.79
C ILE A 17 -2.85 -10.37 -3.25
N HIS A 18 -1.87 -10.14 -4.10
CA HIS A 18 -2.03 -10.25 -5.55
C HIS A 18 -0.82 -10.94 -6.18
N LYS A 19 -0.99 -11.43 -7.41
CA LYS A 19 0.07 -12.08 -8.18
C LYS A 19 0.31 -11.29 -9.47
N ARG A 20 1.57 -11.07 -9.82
CA ARG A 20 1.98 -10.53 -11.12
C ARG A 20 3.16 -11.32 -11.62
N ASN A 21 3.06 -11.85 -12.84
CA ASN A 21 4.03 -12.79 -13.40
C ASN A 21 4.27 -13.98 -12.44
N ASN A 22 5.53 -14.24 -12.08
CA ASN A 22 5.92 -15.33 -11.19
C ASN A 22 6.04 -14.92 -9.71
N LEU A 23 5.65 -13.69 -9.35
CA LEU A 23 5.73 -13.18 -7.97
C LEU A 23 4.35 -12.97 -7.36
N TYR A 24 4.22 -13.42 -6.11
CA TYR A 24 3.17 -13.02 -5.19
C TYR A 24 3.62 -11.80 -4.41
N TYR A 25 2.68 -10.92 -4.12
CA TYR A 25 2.86 -9.69 -3.35
C TYR A 25 1.92 -9.74 -2.17
N LEU A 26 2.43 -9.54 -0.96
CA LEU A 26 1.65 -9.36 0.25
C LEU A 26 1.83 -7.93 0.71
N THR A 27 0.80 -7.12 0.53
CA THR A 27 0.73 -5.71 0.92
C THR A 27 -0.08 -5.59 2.21
N TYR A 28 0.36 -4.78 3.17
CA TYR A 28 -0.24 -4.77 4.52
C TYR A 28 -0.08 -3.42 5.21
N ALA A 29 -0.97 -3.13 6.16
CA ALA A 29 -0.86 -2.00 7.06
C ALA A 29 0.29 -2.22 8.06
N SER A 30 1.12 -1.21 8.26
CA SER A 30 2.33 -1.30 9.06
C SER A 30 2.60 -0.05 9.90
N MET A 31 3.32 -0.17 11.01
CA MET A 31 3.76 0.98 11.84
C MET A 31 5.14 1.51 11.40
N GLY A 32 5.28 1.86 10.12
CA GLY A 32 6.55 2.30 9.55
C GLY A 32 7.53 1.14 9.32
N GLY A 33 7.95 0.97 8.06
CA GLY A 33 9.05 0.08 7.66
C GLY A 33 10.27 0.90 7.25
N ASN A 34 11.35 0.24 6.82
CA ASN A 34 12.39 0.97 6.09
C ASN A 34 11.80 1.54 4.79
N ARG A 35 12.20 2.76 4.40
CA ARG A 35 11.84 3.26 3.06
C ARG A 35 12.42 2.31 2.02
N GLN A 36 11.64 2.01 0.97
CA GLN A 36 12.08 1.16 -0.13
C GLN A 36 13.47 1.59 -0.63
N GLY A 37 14.36 0.62 -0.83
CA GLY A 37 15.74 0.87 -1.28
C GLY A 37 16.68 1.46 -0.21
N THR A 38 16.25 1.57 1.05
CA THR A 38 17.09 2.10 2.13
C THR A 38 17.10 1.19 3.35
N SER A 39 18.19 1.23 4.13
CA SER A 39 18.24 0.66 5.49
C SER A 39 17.74 1.64 6.55
N LYS A 40 17.36 2.87 6.15
CA LYS A 40 16.89 3.89 7.08
C LYS A 40 15.43 3.59 7.43
N PRO A 41 15.08 3.47 8.72
CA PRO A 41 13.69 3.40 9.13
C PRO A 41 12.98 4.63 8.55
N ALA A 42 11.81 4.44 7.92
CA ALA A 42 10.93 5.56 7.71
C ALA A 42 10.68 6.12 9.11
N ALA A 43 11.11 7.36 9.36
CA ALA A 43 10.79 8.02 10.62
C ALA A 43 9.28 7.91 10.78
N PRO A 44 8.76 7.40 11.91
CA PRO A 44 7.32 7.43 12.13
C PRO A 44 6.91 8.89 12.02
N ARG A 45 6.23 9.25 10.93
CA ARG A 45 5.51 10.51 10.92
C ARG A 45 4.47 10.35 12.03
N PRO A 46 4.38 11.29 12.99
CA PRO A 46 3.28 11.25 13.94
C PRO A 46 1.99 11.35 13.11
N GLY A 47 1.17 10.29 13.06
CA GLY A 47 -0.04 10.37 12.25
C GLY A 47 -0.85 9.08 12.02
N GLY A 48 -0.26 7.89 11.96
CA GLY A 48 -1.01 6.65 11.73
C GLY A 48 -0.21 5.54 11.03
N GLU A 49 -0.90 4.46 10.70
CA GLU A 49 -0.38 3.34 9.91
C GLU A 49 0.13 3.81 8.54
N THR A 50 1.15 3.14 8.02
CA THR A 50 1.64 3.23 6.64
C THR A 50 1.35 1.92 5.90
N ILE A 51 1.61 1.85 4.60
CA ILE A 51 1.49 0.59 3.84
C ILE A 51 2.88 0.08 3.48
N SER A 52 3.16 -1.17 3.81
CA SER A 52 4.38 -1.90 3.42
C SER A 52 4.03 -3.13 2.61
N TYR A 53 5.03 -3.73 1.97
CA TYR A 53 4.81 -4.98 1.24
C TYR A 53 6.02 -5.91 1.25
N ALA A 54 5.74 -7.18 0.94
CA ALA A 54 6.71 -8.24 0.73
C ALA A 54 6.38 -9.03 -0.54
N THR A 55 7.36 -9.74 -1.09
CA THR A 55 7.20 -10.60 -2.27
C THR A 55 7.62 -12.03 -2.00
N ALA A 56 7.02 -13.01 -2.68
CA ALA A 56 7.43 -14.40 -2.64
C ALA A 56 7.19 -15.08 -4.00
N GLU A 57 7.98 -16.10 -4.33
CA GLU A 57 7.74 -16.93 -5.53
C GLU A 57 6.60 -17.95 -5.31
N LYS A 58 6.31 -18.28 -4.06
CA LYS A 58 5.21 -19.16 -3.65
C LYS A 58 4.26 -18.41 -2.74
N ILE A 59 2.96 -18.71 -2.84
CA ILE A 59 1.94 -18.13 -1.95
C ILE A 59 2.19 -18.45 -0.47
N THR A 60 2.92 -19.53 -0.20
CA THR A 60 3.31 -19.99 1.14
C THR A 60 4.59 -19.30 1.66
N GLY A 61 5.18 -18.38 0.90
CA GLY A 61 6.47 -17.77 1.22
C GLY A 61 7.69 -18.64 0.85
N PRO A 62 8.89 -18.31 1.38
CA PRO A 62 9.14 -17.21 2.32
C PRO A 62 8.91 -15.84 1.69
N TRP A 63 8.45 -14.89 2.49
CA TRP A 63 8.14 -13.52 2.08
C TRP A 63 9.35 -12.61 2.30
N THR A 64 9.87 -12.02 1.22
CA THR A 64 10.97 -11.03 1.26
C THR A 64 10.39 -9.63 1.41
N PRO A 65 10.63 -8.92 2.54
CA PRO A 65 10.17 -7.54 2.72
C PRO A 65 10.80 -6.60 1.68
N ARG A 66 10.00 -5.69 1.15
CA ARG A 66 10.45 -4.68 0.15
C ARG A 66 10.39 -3.25 0.66
N GLY A 67 9.87 -3.05 1.88
CA GLY A 67 9.79 -1.75 2.54
C GLY A 67 8.42 -1.09 2.39
N GLN A 68 8.37 0.19 2.77
CA GLN A 68 7.16 1.00 2.70
C GLN A 68 6.78 1.32 1.25
N LEU A 69 5.52 1.06 0.91
CA LEU A 69 4.88 1.39 -0.37
C LEU A 69 4.20 2.75 -0.35
N ALA A 70 3.48 3.09 0.73
CA ALA A 70 2.73 4.34 0.84
C ALA A 70 2.84 4.93 2.25
N GLU A 71 2.82 6.27 2.33
CA GLU A 71 2.76 7.02 3.59
C GLU A 71 1.39 6.87 4.27
N SER A 72 1.28 7.36 5.52
CA SER A 72 0.02 7.35 6.26
C SER A 72 -1.08 8.17 5.57
N SER A 73 -2.32 7.72 5.72
CA SER A 73 -3.49 8.40 5.16
C SER A 73 -3.80 9.68 5.93
N PRO A 74 -4.08 10.80 5.24
CA PRO A 74 -4.42 12.05 5.92
C PRO A 74 -5.77 11.93 6.66
N ASN A 75 -5.83 12.52 7.85
CA ASN A 75 -7.02 12.54 8.73
C ASN A 75 -7.59 11.13 9.07
N SER A 76 -6.76 10.08 9.00
CA SER A 76 -7.15 8.72 9.39
C SER A 76 -5.95 7.99 10.00
N PHE A 77 -6.14 7.39 11.18
CA PHE A 77 -5.09 6.57 11.78
C PHE A 77 -4.82 5.31 10.95
N THR A 78 -5.88 4.64 10.47
CA THR A 78 -5.74 3.40 9.70
C THR A 78 -5.60 3.68 8.22
N THR A 79 -4.98 2.75 7.52
CA THR A 79 -4.96 2.67 6.04
C THR A 79 -4.96 1.21 5.61
N HIS A 80 -5.84 0.83 4.67
CA HIS A 80 -5.99 -0.57 4.23
C HIS A 80 -5.78 -0.69 2.73
N PRO A 81 -4.88 -1.57 2.27
CA PRO A 81 -4.54 -1.67 0.86
C PRO A 81 -5.53 -2.54 0.09
N GLY A 82 -5.75 -2.20 -1.18
CA GLY A 82 -6.30 -3.08 -2.21
C GLY A 82 -5.56 -2.87 -3.52
N ILE A 83 -5.15 -3.94 -4.20
CA ILE A 83 -4.41 -3.85 -5.47
C ILE A 83 -5.03 -4.77 -6.51
N ILE A 84 -5.40 -4.20 -7.65
CA ILE A 84 -5.93 -4.97 -8.79
C ILE A 84 -5.33 -4.50 -10.10
N GLU A 85 -5.37 -5.38 -11.09
CA GLU A 85 -5.21 -5.04 -12.49
C GLU A 85 -6.58 -4.90 -13.16
N PHE A 86 -6.77 -3.82 -13.90
CA PHE A 86 -7.98 -3.62 -14.69
C PHE A 86 -7.59 -2.99 -16.03
N LYS A 87 -8.03 -3.61 -17.13
CA LYS A 87 -7.74 -3.16 -18.51
C LYS A 87 -6.25 -2.89 -18.78
N GLY A 88 -5.36 -3.74 -18.24
CA GLY A 88 -3.92 -3.64 -18.44
C GLY A 88 -3.20 -2.57 -17.60
N GLN A 89 -3.91 -1.93 -16.66
CA GLN A 89 -3.34 -0.96 -15.71
C GLN A 89 -3.51 -1.48 -14.28
N TRP A 90 -2.50 -1.25 -13.44
CA TRP A 90 -2.54 -1.58 -12.03
C TRP A 90 -2.99 -0.38 -11.20
N TYR A 91 -3.77 -0.67 -10.16
CA TYR A 91 -4.40 0.32 -9.30
C TYR A 91 -4.14 -0.01 -7.83
N PHE A 92 -3.87 1.02 -7.04
CA PHE A 92 -3.73 0.95 -5.60
C PHE A 92 -4.91 1.68 -4.95
N PHE A 93 -5.76 0.92 -4.28
CA PHE A 93 -6.86 1.38 -3.47
C PHE A 93 -6.44 1.51 -2.01
N TYR A 94 -6.96 2.54 -1.37
CA TYR A 94 -6.81 2.77 0.06
C TYR A 94 -7.97 3.62 0.57
N HIS A 95 -7.91 4.07 1.83
CA HIS A 95 -8.83 5.06 2.35
C HIS A 95 -8.12 6.21 3.06
N ASN A 96 -8.78 7.37 3.13
CA ASN A 96 -8.37 8.47 4.00
C ASN A 96 -9.58 9.09 4.72
N GLY A 97 -9.35 10.06 5.60
CA GLY A 97 -10.40 10.79 6.32
C GLY A 97 -10.71 12.17 5.73
N MET A 98 -10.36 12.45 4.48
CA MET A 98 -10.40 13.82 3.93
C MET A 98 -11.75 14.23 3.34
N VAL A 99 -12.74 13.33 3.33
CA VAL A 99 -14.06 13.63 2.74
C VAL A 99 -14.69 14.84 3.40
N LYS A 100 -15.01 15.86 2.59
CA LYS A 100 -15.72 17.03 3.08
C LYS A 100 -17.20 16.68 3.19
N ARG A 101 -17.77 16.90 4.37
CA ARG A 101 -19.20 16.78 4.62
C ARG A 101 -19.72 17.98 5.40
N PRO A 102 -20.99 18.35 5.22
CA PRO A 102 -21.53 19.59 5.77
C PRO A 102 -21.49 19.71 7.30
N VAL A 103 -21.54 18.60 8.04
CA VAL A 103 -21.72 18.63 9.51
C VAL A 103 -20.45 18.22 10.26
N ASP A 104 -19.87 17.04 9.96
CA ASP A 104 -18.77 16.48 10.78
C ASP A 104 -17.48 16.18 10.01
N GLY A 105 -17.39 16.54 8.73
CA GLY A 105 -16.26 16.16 7.88
C GLY A 105 -16.00 14.65 7.80
N GLY A 106 -14.77 14.28 7.47
CA GLY A 106 -14.22 12.92 7.53
C GLY A 106 -13.29 12.73 8.74
N GLY A 107 -12.81 11.51 8.93
CA GLY A 107 -11.90 11.17 10.03
C GLY A 107 -11.63 9.67 10.12
N SER A 108 -10.89 9.23 11.14
CA SER A 108 -10.58 7.80 11.39
C SER A 108 -11.82 6.89 11.42
N PHE A 109 -12.96 7.38 11.92
CA PHE A 109 -14.22 6.63 11.98
C PHE A 109 -15.16 6.91 10.80
N ARG A 110 -14.74 7.77 9.87
CA ARG A 110 -15.55 8.40 8.82
C ARG A 110 -14.69 8.55 7.57
N ARG A 111 -14.28 7.41 7.02
CA ARG A 111 -13.28 7.30 5.95
C ARG A 111 -13.94 7.35 4.56
N SER A 112 -13.12 7.51 3.53
CA SER A 112 -13.54 7.44 2.13
C SER A 112 -12.47 6.76 1.29
N VAL A 113 -12.93 6.02 0.28
CA VAL A 113 -12.06 5.28 -0.63
C VAL A 113 -11.30 6.25 -1.52
N CYS A 114 -10.04 5.94 -1.76
CA CYS A 114 -9.15 6.64 -2.67
C CYS A 114 -8.47 5.62 -3.59
N ILE A 115 -7.99 6.08 -4.74
CA ILE A 115 -7.37 5.23 -5.75
C ILE A 115 -6.22 5.99 -6.43
N GLU A 116 -5.10 5.32 -6.58
CA GLU A 116 -3.93 5.75 -7.34
C GLU A 116 -3.58 4.73 -8.41
N TYR A 117 -2.86 5.16 -9.44
CA TYR A 117 -2.18 4.23 -10.33
C TYR A 117 -0.98 3.60 -9.62
N LEU A 118 -0.77 2.31 -9.85
CA LEU A 118 0.37 1.55 -9.36
C LEU A 118 1.26 1.16 -10.53
N TYR A 119 2.57 1.28 -10.34
CA TYR A 119 3.57 0.91 -11.34
C TYR A 119 4.58 -0.05 -10.74
N TYR A 120 5.12 -0.92 -11.58
CA TYR A 120 6.19 -1.84 -11.23
C TYR A 120 7.48 -1.43 -11.91
N ASN A 121 8.59 -1.54 -11.19
CA ASN A 121 9.92 -1.48 -11.77
C ASN A 121 10.20 -2.77 -12.57
N PRO A 122 11.19 -2.76 -13.48
CA PRO A 122 11.57 -3.95 -14.25
C PRO A 122 11.97 -5.16 -13.39
N ASP A 123 12.51 -4.93 -12.19
CA ASP A 123 12.89 -5.98 -11.23
C ASP A 123 11.69 -6.59 -10.46
N GLY A 124 10.47 -6.12 -10.75
CA GLY A 124 9.25 -6.57 -10.10
C GLY A 124 8.93 -5.88 -8.78
N THR A 125 9.75 -4.92 -8.30
CA THR A 125 9.39 -4.07 -7.16
C THR A 125 8.27 -3.08 -7.56
N MET A 126 7.48 -2.63 -6.60
CA MET A 126 6.45 -1.60 -6.82
C MET A 126 7.08 -0.22 -6.64
N LYS A 127 6.79 0.73 -7.54
CA LYS A 127 7.13 2.15 -7.30
C LYS A 127 6.31 2.67 -6.12
N SER A 128 6.91 3.53 -5.28
CA SER A 128 6.22 4.16 -4.14
C SER A 128 4.96 4.90 -4.59
N ILE A 129 3.89 4.76 -3.81
CA ILE A 129 2.63 5.45 -4.04
C ILE A 129 2.70 6.87 -3.46
N VAL A 130 2.36 7.84 -4.29
CA VAL A 130 2.09 9.22 -3.89
C VAL A 130 0.58 9.39 -3.86
N GLN A 131 0.04 9.76 -2.70
CA GLN A 131 -1.38 10.07 -2.56
C GLN A 131 -1.66 11.47 -3.13
N THR A 132 -2.64 11.58 -4.03
CA THR A 132 -2.98 12.80 -4.76
C THR A 132 -4.45 13.19 -4.52
N VAL A 133 -4.81 14.42 -4.90
CA VAL A 133 -6.20 14.87 -4.86
C VAL A 133 -6.94 14.37 -6.10
N GLU A 134 -6.23 14.30 -7.22
CA GLU A 134 -6.74 13.94 -8.54
C GLU A 134 -7.01 12.43 -8.65
N GLY A 135 -6.22 11.59 -7.98
CA GLY A 135 -6.24 10.14 -8.15
C GLY A 135 -6.23 9.75 -9.64
N VAL A 136 -7.15 8.88 -10.04
CA VAL A 136 -7.28 8.39 -11.43
C VAL A 136 -8.10 9.31 -12.35
N SER A 137 -8.41 10.53 -11.92
CA SER A 137 -8.98 11.54 -12.82
C SER A 137 -7.92 12.18 -13.73
N ALA A 138 -6.65 12.14 -13.31
CA ALA A 138 -5.51 12.39 -14.19
C ALA A 138 -5.22 11.12 -15.03
N PRO A 139 -4.71 11.24 -16.26
CA PRO A 139 -4.33 10.07 -17.06
C PRO A 139 -3.16 9.31 -16.41
N PRO A 140 -3.04 7.99 -16.64
CA PRO A 140 -1.89 7.23 -16.17
C PRO A 140 -0.61 7.75 -16.82
N GLN A 141 0.52 7.54 -16.15
CA GLN A 141 1.83 7.78 -16.75
C GLN A 141 1.98 6.86 -17.97
N PRO A 142 2.62 7.35 -19.05
CA PRO A 142 2.95 6.50 -20.18
C PRO A 142 3.73 5.28 -19.68
N ASN A 143 3.42 4.10 -20.22
CA ASN A 143 4.22 2.91 -19.96
C ASN A 143 5.64 3.18 -20.48
N GLU A 144 6.64 3.13 -19.59
CA GLU A 144 8.07 3.12 -19.94
C GLU A 144 8.45 1.81 -20.63
#